data_AF-A0A845ZKP7-F1
#
_entry.id   AF-A0A845ZKP7-F1
#
_cell.length_a   1.000
_cell.length_b   1.000
_cell.length_c   1.000
_cell.angle_alpha   90.00
_cell.angle_beta   90.00
_cell.angle_gamma   90.00
#
_symmetry.space_group_name_H-M   'P 1'
#
loop_
_entity.id
_entity.type
_entity.pdbx_description
1 polymer ?
#
loop_
_entity_poly.entity_id
_entity_poly.type
_entity_poly.pdbx_seq_one_letter_code
_entity_poly.pdbx_strand_id
1 'polypeptide(L)' 'KYFANYDLGVESEIAQVSGDGAYDKRKCYSAASHRGAKPTIPPRKNAVL' A
#
# COMPACT_ATOMS: atom_id res chain seq x y z
N LYS A 1 -15.64 -28.24 -17.40
CA LYS A 1 -14.35 -27.78 -16.83
C LYS A 1 -14.66 -26.53 -16.03
N TYR A 2 -14.94 -26.70 -14.74
CA TYR A 2 -15.45 -25.63 -13.88
C TYR A 2 -14.26 -24.81 -13.38
N PHE A 3 -14.18 -23.55 -13.79
CA PHE A 3 -13.30 -22.59 -13.16
C PHE A 3 -13.99 -22.16 -11.86
N ALA A 4 -13.49 -22.62 -10.72
CA ALA A 4 -13.98 -22.14 -9.44
C ALA A 4 -13.59 -20.66 -9.28
N ASN A 5 -14.59 -19.81 -9.04
CA ASN A 5 -14.38 -18.40 -8.70
C ASN A 5 -13.85 -18.32 -7.27
N TYR A 6 -12.53 -18.45 -7.12
CA TYR A 6 -11.87 -18.12 -5.86
C TYR A 6 -11.69 -16.61 -5.81
N ASP A 7 -12.45 -15.95 -4.94
CA ASP A 7 -12.12 -14.59 -4.53
C ASP A 7 -10.90 -14.68 -3.61
N LEU A 8 -9.71 -14.51 -4.19
CA LEU A 8 -8.41 -14.59 -3.51
C LEU A 8 -8.11 -13.33 -2.68
N GLY A 9 -9.14 -12.55 -2.36
CA GLY A 9 -9.04 -11.34 -1.55
C GLY A 9 -8.56 -11.66 -0.14
N VAL A 10 -7.68 -10.80 0.38
CA VAL A 10 -7.31 -10.82 1.80
C VAL A 10 -8.40 -10.05 2.55
N GLU A 11 -9.21 -10.75 3.34
CA GLU A 11 -10.30 -10.14 4.14
C GLU A 11 -9.79 -9.32 5.35
N SER A 12 -8.52 -9.49 5.72
CA SER A 12 -7.94 -8.85 6.90
C SER A 12 -7.49 -7.40 6.64
N GLU A 13 -7.55 -6.57 7.68
CA GLU A 13 -7.06 -5.19 7.64
C GLU A 13 -5.57 -5.10 7.27
N ILE A 14 -5.23 -4.13 6.41
CA ILE A 14 -3.85 -3.88 6.02
C ILE A 14 -3.18 -3.02 7.09
N ALA A 15 -2.33 -3.63 7.92
CA ALA A 15 -1.64 -2.93 8.99
C ALA A 15 -0.61 -1.89 8.49
N GLN A 16 0.05 -2.14 7.35
CA GLN A 16 1.12 -1.30 6.82
C GLN A 16 1.16 -1.33 5.29
N VAL A 17 1.53 -0.20 4.68
CA VAL A 17 1.81 -0.09 3.25
C VAL A 17 3.15 0.59 3.02
N SER A 18 3.91 0.06 2.07
CA SER A 18 5.14 0.67 1.56
C SER A 18 4.99 1.00 0.08
N GLY A 19 5.92 1.76 -0.46
CA GLY A 19 6.00 2.10 -1.88
C GLY A 19 7.42 2.54 -2.22
N ASP A 20 7.68 2.82 -3.50
CA ASP A 20 8.90 3.52 -3.88
C ASP A 20 8.85 5.00 -3.46
N GLY A 21 10.00 5.68 -3.52
CA GLY A 21 10.05 7.09 -3.11
C GLY A 21 9.31 8.06 -4.03
N ALA A 22 8.90 7.69 -5.24
CA ALA A 22 8.01 8.54 -6.03
C ALA A 22 6.67 8.80 -5.32
N TYR A 23 6.25 7.87 -4.45
CA TYR A 23 5.07 7.98 -3.59
C TYR A 23 5.28 8.76 -2.30
N ASP A 24 6.47 9.32 -2.04
CA ASP A 24 6.69 10.29 -0.97
C ASP A 24 5.99 11.62 -1.34
N LYS A 25 4.66 11.58 -1.17
CA LYS A 25 3.69 12.63 -1.47
C LYS A 25 2.63 12.58 -0.38
N ARG A 26 2.25 13.73 0.17
CA ARG A 26 1.24 13.83 1.26
C ARG A 26 -0.06 13.06 0.99
N LYS A 27 -0.53 13.04 -0.26
CA LYS A 27 -1.75 12.32 -0.67
C LYS A 27 -1.65 10.81 -0.43
N CYS A 28 -0.46 10.21 -0.61
CA CYS A 28 -0.23 8.78 -0.39
C CYS A 28 -0.31 8.43 1.10
N TYR A 29 0.34 9.23 1.95
CA TYR A 29 0.24 9.08 3.42
C TYR A 29 -1.20 9.22 3.90
N SER A 30 -1.93 10.24 3.44
CA SER A 30 -3.34 10.45 3.81
C SER A 30 -4.23 9.28 3.37
N ALA A 31 -4.06 8.76 2.16
CA ALA A 31 -4.82 7.62 1.68
C ALA A 31 -4.56 6.35 2.49
N ALA A 32 -3.30 6.10 2.90
CA ALA A 32 -2.94 5.00 3.76
C ALA A 32 -3.57 5.13 5.16
N SER A 33 -3.43 6.31 5.79
CA SER A 33 -3.98 6.57 7.12
C SER A 33 -5.51 6.52 7.15
N HIS A 34 -6.20 6.99 6.10
CA HIS A 34 -7.66 6.84 5.99
C HIS A 34 -8.13 5.39 5.94
N ARG A 35 -7.26 4.47 5.51
CA ARG A 35 -7.53 3.02 5.49
C ARG A 35 -7.01 2.31 6.75
N GLY A 36 -6.55 3.05 7.76
CA GLY A 36 -5.96 2.49 8.98
C GLY A 36 -4.57 1.91 8.80
N ALA A 37 -3.97 2.03 7.60
CA ALA A 37 -2.68 1.45 7.29
C ALA A 37 -1.55 2.43 7.62
N LYS A 38 -0.47 1.93 8.21
CA LYS A 38 0.76 2.71 8.44
C LYS A 38 1.55 2.87 7.13
N PRO A 39 1.80 4.09 6.64
CA PRO A 39 2.68 4.30 5.50
C PRO A 39 4.17 4.24 5.90
N THR A 40 4.98 3.44 5.20
CA THR A 40 6.44 3.34 5.37
C THR A 40 7.23 3.65 4.10
N ILE A 41 6.70 4.58 3.29
CA ILE A 41 7.30 5.00 2.02
C ILE A 41 8.65 5.70 2.29
N PRO A 42 9.75 5.29 1.61
CA PRO A 42 11.06 5.89 1.80
C PRO A 42 11.06 7.35 1.29
N PRO A 43 11.70 8.30 1.99
CA PRO A 43 11.79 9.69 1.54
C PRO A 43 12.47 9.81 0.16
N ARG A 44 12.03 10.75 -0.69
CA ARG A 44 12.60 10.95 -2.05
C ARG A 44 14.11 11.07 -2.09
N LYS A 45 14.71 11.71 -1.08
CA LYS A 45 16.17 11.91 -1.03
C LYS A 45 16.95 10.57 -0.94
N ASN A 46 16.29 9.51 -0.48
CA ASN A 46 16.84 8.17 -0.30
C ASN A 46 16.23 7.15 -1.29
N ALA A 47 15.44 7.62 -2.26
CA ALA A 47 14.85 6.77 -3.28
C ALA A 47 15.88 6.55 -4.38
N VAL A 48 16.52 5.37 -4.37
CA VAL A 48 17.38 4.94 -5.46
C VAL A 48 16.46 4.45 -6.58
N LEU A 49 16.72 4.92 -7.80
CA LEU A 49 16.06 4.45 -9.03
C LEU A 49 16.41 2.99 -9.32
#